data_AF-A0A392MS44-F1
#
_entry.id   AF-A0A392MS44-F1
#
_cell.length_a   1.000
_cell.length_b   1.000
_cell.length_c   1.000
_cell.angle_alpha   90.00
_cell.angle_beta   90.00
_cell.angle_gamma   90.00
#
_symmetry.space_group_name_H-M   'P 1'
#
loop_
_entity.id
_entity.type
_entity.pdbx_description
1 polymer ?
#
loop_
_entity_poly.entity_id
_entity_poly.type
_entity_poly.pdbx_seq_one_letter_code
_entity_poly.pdbx_strand_id
1 'polypeptide(L)'
;IVEPIKSGIRDPRLGVGKQEEDDFFTAEENVQRKKLDIELEETEENVRKREKAAYNIYACLFTGLVLAEREQKIQTEVKEIRKVFYCELCNKQYKLAMEFEAHLSSYDHNHRKRFKQMKEMHGSSSRDDRQKREQQRQEKELAKF
;
A
#
# COMPACT_ATOMS: atom_id res chain seq x y z
N ILE A 1 -69.46 11.60 21.86
CA ILE A 1 -70.03 12.63 22.77
C ILE A 1 -68.83 13.41 23.28
N VAL A 2 -68.73 14.70 22.94
CA VAL A 2 -67.59 15.54 23.33
C VAL A 2 -67.80 15.98 24.78
N GLU A 3 -66.78 15.86 25.61
CA GLU A 3 -66.87 16.24 27.02
C GLU A 3 -67.18 17.74 27.15
N PRO A 4 -68.08 18.16 28.06
CA PRO A 4 -68.43 19.57 28.22
C PRO A 4 -67.19 20.39 28.62
N ILE A 5 -67.02 21.55 27.98
CA ILE A 5 -65.95 22.49 28.33
C ILE A 5 -66.18 22.94 29.79
N LYS A 6 -65.19 22.70 30.65
CA LYS A 6 -65.23 23.10 32.06
C LYS A 6 -65.28 24.63 32.14
N SER A 7 -66.46 25.20 32.41
CA SER A 7 -66.65 26.62 32.63
C SER A 7 -66.23 26.99 34.06
N GLY A 8 -64.93 27.06 34.31
CA GLY A 8 -64.37 27.56 35.57
C GLY A 8 -64.49 29.08 35.73
N ILE A 9 -63.85 29.64 36.76
CA ILE A 9 -63.77 31.09 37.01
C ILE A 9 -63.09 31.75 35.80
N ARG A 10 -63.81 32.63 35.11
CA ARG A 10 -63.35 33.26 33.86
C ARG A 10 -62.70 34.59 34.17
N ASP A 11 -61.39 34.70 33.95
CA ASP A 11 -60.74 36.01 33.91
C ASP A 11 -61.27 36.78 32.69
N PRO A 12 -61.78 38.01 32.84
CA PRO A 12 -62.24 38.81 31.70
C PRO A 12 -61.17 39.05 30.62
N ARG A 13 -59.88 38.94 30.97
CA ARG A 13 -58.74 39.18 30.07
C ARG A 13 -58.20 37.92 29.41
N LEU A 14 -58.38 36.75 30.02
CA LEU A 14 -57.83 35.48 29.55
C LEU A 14 -58.98 34.50 29.25
N GLY A 15 -58.96 33.91 28.06
CA GLY A 15 -59.99 32.97 27.62
C GLY A 15 -60.01 31.66 28.42
N VAL A 16 -61.02 30.83 28.17
CA VAL A 16 -61.11 29.49 28.78
C VAL A 16 -59.92 28.63 28.33
N GLY A 17 -59.22 28.01 29.28
CA GLY A 17 -58.10 27.09 29.02
C GLY A 17 -56.73 27.77 28.92
N LYS A 18 -56.65 29.07 28.62
CA LYS A 18 -55.35 29.74 28.46
C LYS A 18 -54.54 29.80 29.76
N GLN A 19 -55.20 30.02 30.89
CA GLN A 19 -54.53 30.02 32.19
C GLN A 19 -53.93 28.64 32.51
N GLU A 20 -54.68 27.56 32.25
CA GLU A 20 -54.22 26.19 32.48
C GLU A 20 -53.06 25.82 31.55
N GLU A 21 -53.08 26.31 30.31
CA GLU A 21 -52.00 26.16 29.34
C GLU A 21 -50.74 26.92 29.79
N ASP A 22 -50.88 28.19 30.15
CA ASP A 22 -49.79 29.03 30.63
C ASP A 22 -49.19 28.45 31.93
N ASP A 23 -50.01 27.97 32.86
CA ASP A 23 -49.58 27.31 34.10
C ASP A 23 -48.85 25.99 33.81
N PHE A 24 -49.34 25.18 32.85
CA PHE A 24 -48.68 23.93 32.46
C PHE A 24 -47.30 24.20 31.87
N PHE A 25 -47.14 25.19 30.99
CA PHE A 25 -45.84 25.50 30.39
C PHE A 25 -44.90 26.26 31.34
N THR A 26 -45.43 26.95 32.36
CA THR A 26 -44.64 27.71 33.35
C THR A 26 -44.31 26.89 34.59
N ALA A 27 -44.99 25.76 34.82
CA ALA A 27 -44.70 24.86 35.95
C ALA A 27 -43.24 24.38 35.93
N GLU A 28 -42.57 24.47 37.08
CA GLU A 28 -41.15 24.10 37.23
C GLU A 28 -40.86 22.65 36.80
N GLU A 29 -41.85 21.76 36.91
CA GLU A 29 -41.76 20.35 36.50
C GLU A 29 -41.67 20.18 34.97
N ASN A 30 -42.28 21.09 34.20
CA ASN A 30 -42.37 21.03 32.74
C ASN A 30 -41.30 21.85 32.04
N VAL A 31 -40.68 22.82 32.73
CA VAL A 31 -39.55 23.59 32.21
C VAL A 31 -38.28 22.73 32.27
N GLN A 32 -38.18 21.77 31.35
CA GLN A 32 -36.94 21.00 31.17
C GLN A 32 -35.93 21.82 30.37
N ARG A 33 -34.74 22.02 30.96
CA ARG A 33 -33.61 22.58 30.24
C ARG A 33 -33.27 21.67 29.06
N LYS A 34 -33.13 22.25 27.86
CA LYS A 34 -32.51 21.55 26.72
C LYS A 34 -31.08 21.16 27.11
N LYS A 35 -30.79 19.86 27.12
CA LYS A 35 -29.45 19.36 27.40
C LYS A 35 -28.44 19.95 26.43
N LEU A 36 -27.24 20.22 26.93
CA LEU A 36 -26.13 20.64 26.07
C LEU A 36 -25.66 19.44 25.24
N ASP A 37 -25.15 19.70 24.04
CA ASP A 37 -24.65 18.64 23.13
C ASP A 37 -23.58 17.76 23.79
N ILE A 38 -22.75 18.34 24.67
CA ILE A 38 -21.71 17.65 25.44
C ILE A 38 -22.31 16.55 26.35
N GLU A 39 -23.44 16.82 27.01
CA GLU A 39 -24.11 15.89 27.93
C GLU A 39 -24.79 14.74 27.18
N LEU A 40 -25.17 14.95 25.91
CA LEU A 40 -25.71 13.91 25.02
C LEU A 40 -24.59 13.04 24.41
N GLU A 41 -23.42 13.63 24.17
CA GLU A 41 -22.24 12.92 23.65
C GLU A 41 -21.62 11.94 24.67
N GLU A 42 -21.73 12.20 25.96
CA GLU A 42 -21.17 11.37 27.04
C GLU A 42 -21.97 10.08 27.34
N THR A 43 -22.99 9.75 26.54
CA THR A 43 -23.68 8.46 26.69
C THR A 43 -22.70 7.30 26.44
N GLU A 44 -22.77 6.27 27.29
CA GLU A 44 -21.89 5.08 27.23
C GLU A 44 -21.88 4.42 25.84
N GLU A 45 -23.01 4.50 25.14
CA GLU A 45 -23.16 3.98 23.78
C GLU A 45 -22.29 4.73 22.75
N ASN A 46 -22.15 6.06 22.90
CA ASN A 46 -21.32 6.87 22.01
C ASN A 46 -19.83 6.65 22.28
N VAL A 47 -19.43 6.48 23.54
CA VAL A 47 -18.06 6.08 23.91
C VAL A 47 -17.73 4.73 23.26
N ARG A 48 -18.61 3.74 23.39
CA ARG A 48 -18.43 2.41 22.77
C ARG A 48 -18.36 2.46 21.25
N LYS A 49 -19.11 3.36 20.59
CA LYS A 49 -19.02 3.58 19.14
C LYS A 49 -17.65 4.17 18.75
N ARG A 50 -17.14 5.15 19.50
CA ARG A 50 -15.81 5.75 19.29
C ARG A 50 -14.70 4.72 19.47
N GLU A 51 -14.76 3.89 20.51
CA GLU A 51 -13.78 2.81 20.74
C GLU A 51 -13.77 1.78 19.61
N LYS A 52 -14.95 1.33 19.16
CA LYS A 52 -15.06 0.41 18.01
C LYS A 52 -14.50 1.03 16.73
N ALA A 53 -14.75 2.32 16.49
CA ALA A 53 -14.20 3.03 15.34
C ALA A 53 -12.67 3.10 15.42
N ALA A 54 -12.11 3.43 16.58
CA ALA A 54 -10.66 3.43 16.81
C ALA A 54 -10.04 2.04 16.60
N TYR A 55 -10.67 0.99 17.12
CA TYR A 55 -10.24 -0.40 16.91
C TYR A 55 -10.24 -0.76 15.41
N ASN A 56 -11.29 -0.42 14.68
CA ASN A 56 -11.40 -0.69 13.25
C ASN A 56 -10.32 0.05 12.44
N ILE A 57 -10.05 1.32 12.78
CA ILE A 57 -8.97 2.11 12.15
C ILE A 57 -7.62 1.43 12.41
N TYR A 58 -7.35 1.04 13.66
CA TYR A 58 -6.10 0.36 14.02
C TYR A 58 -5.96 -0.99 13.30
N ALA A 59 -7.01 -1.80 13.24
CA ALA A 59 -7.04 -3.07 12.53
C ALA A 59 -6.80 -2.88 11.02
N CYS A 60 -7.38 -1.85 10.41
CA CYS A 60 -7.17 -1.51 9.00
C CYS A 60 -5.71 -1.08 8.73
N LEU A 61 -5.15 -0.22 9.58
CA LEU A 61 -3.75 0.19 9.47
C LEU A 61 -2.78 -1.00 9.63
N PHE A 62 -3.03 -1.86 10.62
CA PHE A 62 -2.22 -3.05 10.86
C PHE A 62 -2.27 -4.03 9.69
N THR A 63 -3.48 -4.34 9.19
CA THR A 63 -3.62 -5.21 8.02
C THR A 63 -3.01 -4.60 6.76
N GLY A 64 -3.16 -3.29 6.54
CA GLY A 64 -2.50 -2.58 5.44
C GLY A 64 -0.98 -2.68 5.49
N LEU A 65 -0.37 -2.52 6.66
CA LEU A 65 1.08 -2.66 6.85
C LEU A 65 1.56 -4.08 6.53
N VAL A 66 0.88 -5.09 7.07
CA VAL A 66 1.22 -6.52 6.83
C VAL A 66 1.13 -6.87 5.35
N LEU A 67 0.10 -6.36 4.65
CA LEU A 67 -0.04 -6.56 3.21
C LEU A 67 1.09 -5.86 2.43
N ALA A 68 1.45 -4.63 2.79
CA ALA A 68 2.55 -3.91 2.15
C ALA A 68 3.90 -4.63 2.34
N GLU A 69 4.21 -5.11 3.54
CA GLU A 69 5.42 -5.90 3.80
C GLU A 69 5.45 -7.20 2.98
N ARG A 70 4.31 -7.90 2.91
CA ARG A 70 4.18 -9.11 2.10
C ARG A 70 4.41 -8.82 0.62
N GLU A 71 3.83 -7.75 0.08
CA GLU A 71 4.04 -7.33 -1.30
C GLU A 71 5.49 -6.98 -1.58
N GLN A 72 6.16 -6.26 -0.68
CA GLN A 72 7.59 -5.96 -0.82
C GLN A 72 8.41 -7.25 -0.87
N LYS A 73 8.13 -8.21 0.01
CA LYS A 73 8.80 -9.51 0.01
C LYS A 73 8.59 -10.25 -1.32
N ILE A 74 7.34 -10.36 -1.78
CA ILE A 74 7.02 -10.98 -3.08
C ILE A 74 7.75 -10.26 -4.22
N GLN A 75 7.80 -8.92 -4.21
CA GLN A 75 8.51 -8.16 -5.24
C GLN A 75 10.02 -8.45 -5.22
N THR A 76 10.64 -8.59 -4.05
CA THR A 76 12.06 -8.96 -3.96
C THR A 76 12.31 -10.37 -4.49
N GLU A 77 11.49 -11.34 -4.10
CA GLU A 77 11.61 -12.73 -4.58
C GLU A 77 11.41 -12.82 -6.10
N VAL A 78 10.39 -12.15 -6.64
CA VAL A 78 10.14 -12.09 -8.09
C VAL A 78 11.30 -11.43 -8.83
N LYS A 79 11.94 -10.40 -8.27
CA LYS A 79 13.12 -9.77 -8.87
C LYS A 79 14.30 -10.75 -8.93
N GLU A 80 14.56 -11.51 -7.88
CA GLU A 80 15.62 -12.52 -7.88
C GLU A 80 15.33 -13.64 -8.89
N ILE A 81 14.09 -14.12 -8.95
CA ILE A 81 13.68 -15.15 -9.92
C ILE A 81 13.86 -14.66 -11.36
N ARG A 82 13.49 -13.40 -11.66
CA ARG A 82 13.65 -12.84 -13.01
C ARG A 82 15.10 -12.79 -13.47
N LYS A 83 16.07 -12.59 -12.57
CA LYS A 83 17.50 -12.62 -12.94
C LYS A 83 17.93 -13.98 -13.48
N VAL A 84 17.31 -15.07 -13.04
CA VAL A 84 17.64 -16.44 -13.47
C VAL A 84 17.28 -16.67 -14.94
N PHE A 85 16.24 -16.01 -15.45
CA PHE A 85 15.75 -16.18 -16.82
C PHE A 85 16.41 -15.22 -17.83
N TYR A 86 17.64 -14.78 -17.55
CA TYR A 86 18.42 -13.90 -18.42
C TYR A 86 19.56 -14.68 -19.10
N CYS A 87 19.67 -14.56 -20.42
CA CYS A 87 20.79 -15.11 -21.17
C CYS A 87 21.80 -14.02 -21.51
N GLU A 88 22.97 -14.04 -20.87
CA GLU A 88 24.07 -13.09 -21.13
C GLU A 88 24.70 -13.27 -22.51
N LEU A 89 24.71 -14.49 -23.06
CA LEU A 89 25.29 -14.75 -24.38
C LEU A 89 24.50 -14.05 -25.47
N CYS A 90 23.17 -14.05 -25.34
CA CYS A 90 22.24 -13.54 -26.33
C CYS A 90 21.65 -12.17 -25.98
N ASN A 91 21.88 -11.67 -24.75
CA ASN A 91 21.28 -10.48 -24.17
C ASN A 91 19.75 -10.49 -24.29
N LYS A 92 19.13 -11.60 -23.88
CA LYS A 92 17.67 -11.81 -23.93
C LYS A 92 17.13 -12.16 -22.55
N GLN A 93 16.07 -11.47 -22.15
CA GLN A 93 15.31 -11.74 -20.93
C GLN A 93 14.05 -12.55 -21.28
N TYR A 94 13.83 -13.63 -20.55
CA TYR A 94 12.66 -14.49 -20.71
C TYR A 94 11.71 -14.32 -19.51
N LYS A 95 10.41 -14.55 -19.75
CA LYS A 95 9.36 -14.41 -18.71
C LYS A 95 9.07 -15.73 -18.03
N LEU A 96 9.15 -16.83 -18.78
CA LEU A 96 8.82 -18.18 -18.32
C LEU A 96 10.06 -19.08 -18.35
N ALA A 97 10.14 -20.00 -17.38
CA ALA A 97 11.22 -20.99 -17.30
C ALA A 97 11.31 -21.85 -18.57
N MET A 98 10.16 -22.32 -19.07
CA MET A 98 10.08 -23.15 -20.28
C MET A 98 10.63 -22.42 -21.52
N GLU A 99 10.34 -21.12 -21.68
CA GLU A 99 10.87 -20.33 -22.80
C GLU A 99 12.40 -20.19 -22.71
N PHE A 100 12.92 -20.01 -21.50
CA PHE A 100 14.35 -19.93 -21.25
C PHE A 100 15.05 -21.26 -21.54
N GLU A 101 14.50 -22.38 -21.09
CA GLU A 101 15.02 -23.72 -21.37
C GLU A 101 15.01 -24.05 -22.88
N ALA A 102 13.92 -23.70 -23.57
CA ALA A 102 13.83 -23.83 -25.02
C ALA A 102 14.90 -22.97 -25.72
N HIS A 103 15.18 -21.77 -25.22
CA HIS A 103 16.28 -20.96 -25.73
C HIS A 103 17.65 -21.63 -25.51
N LEU A 104 17.93 -22.17 -24.32
CA LEU A 104 19.21 -22.83 -24.04
C LEU A 104 19.46 -24.06 -24.91
N SER A 105 18.40 -24.79 -25.28
CA SER A 105 18.48 -25.93 -26.20
C SER A 105 18.46 -25.53 -27.69
N SER A 106 18.16 -24.26 -28.02
CA SER A 106 18.12 -23.79 -29.41
C SER A 106 19.48 -23.87 -30.12
N TYR A 107 19.43 -24.10 -31.44
CA TYR A 107 20.63 -24.21 -32.27
C TYR A 107 21.49 -22.93 -32.24
N ASP A 108 20.86 -21.76 -32.40
CA ASP A 108 21.55 -20.47 -32.41
C ASP A 108 22.26 -20.17 -31.09
N HIS A 109 21.61 -20.48 -29.95
CA HIS A 109 22.21 -20.33 -28.64
C HIS A 109 23.46 -21.20 -28.50
N ASN A 110 23.35 -22.48 -28.86
CA ASN A 110 24.46 -23.42 -28.78
C ASN A 110 25.63 -23.04 -29.70
N HIS A 111 25.34 -22.54 -30.90
CA HIS A 111 26.39 -22.02 -31.78
C HIS A 111 27.12 -20.85 -31.14
N ARG A 112 26.38 -19.86 -30.65
CA ARG A 112 26.97 -18.67 -30.01
C ARG A 112 27.78 -19.02 -28.77
N LYS A 113 27.32 -20.00 -27.97
CA LYS A 113 28.03 -20.55 -26.83
C LYS A 113 29.36 -21.20 -27.24
N ARG A 114 29.34 -22.07 -28.25
CA ARG A 114 30.56 -22.71 -28.79
C ARG A 114 31.54 -21.69 -29.36
N PHE A 115 31.08 -20.71 -30.12
CA PHE A 115 31.93 -19.65 -30.66
C PHE A 115 32.63 -18.83 -29.57
N LYS A 116 31.91 -18.48 -28.48
CA LYS A 116 32.51 -17.78 -27.33
C LYS A 116 33.58 -18.63 -26.65
N GLN A 117 33.29 -19.91 -26.37
CA GLN A 117 34.26 -20.83 -25.75
C GLN A 117 35.52 -20.99 -26.61
N MET A 118 35.37 -21.17 -27.92
CA MET A 118 36.50 -21.23 -28.85
C MET A 118 37.35 -19.94 -28.81
N LYS A 119 36.69 -18.78 -28.81
CA LYS A 119 37.37 -17.48 -28.73
C LYS A 119 38.10 -17.29 -27.40
N GLU A 120 37.55 -17.76 -26.29
CA GLU A 120 38.19 -17.67 -24.97
C GLU A 120 39.40 -18.59 -24.85
N MET A 121 39.33 -19.81 -25.39
CA MET A 121 40.45 -20.75 -25.40
C MET A 121 41.62 -20.28 -26.27
N HIS A 122 41.35 -19.74 -27.47
CA HIS A 122 42.40 -19.32 -28.40
C HIS A 122 42.81 -17.84 -28.27
N GLY A 123 41.91 -17.01 -27.74
CA GLY A 123 42.10 -15.55 -27.69
C GLY A 123 43.01 -15.07 -26.56
N SER A 124 43.19 -15.84 -25.49
CA SER A 124 44.11 -15.49 -24.39
C SER A 124 45.57 -15.69 -24.81
N SER A 125 45.93 -16.87 -25.31
CA SER A 125 47.31 -17.21 -25.67
C SER A 125 47.87 -16.35 -26.81
N SER A 126 47.09 -16.12 -27.88
CA SER A 126 47.59 -15.36 -29.04
C SER A 126 47.75 -13.86 -28.76
N ARG A 127 46.92 -13.32 -27.87
CA ARG A 127 46.86 -11.88 -27.60
C ARG A 127 47.92 -11.46 -26.57
N ASP A 128 48.15 -12.27 -25.54
CA ASP A 128 49.26 -12.07 -24.59
C ASP A 128 50.62 -12.21 -25.27
N ASP A 129 50.80 -13.21 -26.14
CA ASP A 129 52.06 -13.37 -26.88
C ASP A 129 52.33 -12.19 -27.83
N ARG A 130 51.28 -11.62 -28.43
CA ARG A 130 51.40 -10.44 -29.27
C ARG A 130 51.77 -9.20 -28.44
N GLN A 131 51.09 -8.96 -27.32
CA GLN A 131 51.39 -7.83 -26.43
C GLN A 131 52.79 -7.93 -25.84
N LYS A 132 53.23 -9.13 -25.42
CA LYS A 132 54.57 -9.35 -24.88
C LYS A 132 55.67 -9.10 -25.92
N ARG A 133 55.45 -9.51 -27.19
CA ARG A 133 56.38 -9.19 -28.29
C ARG A 133 56.43 -7.69 -28.59
N GLU A 134 55.32 -6.99 -28.45
CA GLU A 134 55.21 -5.55 -28.71
C GLU A 134 55.89 -4.74 -27.59
N GLN A 135 55.68 -5.12 -26.33
CA GLN A 135 56.41 -4.56 -25.17
C GLN A 135 57.93 -4.77 -25.29
N GLN A 136 58.38 -5.98 -25.63
CA GLN A 136 59.81 -6.24 -25.83
C GLN A 136 60.43 -5.42 -26.97
N ARG A 137 59.65 -5.02 -28.00
CA ARG A 137 60.14 -4.12 -29.04
C ARG A 137 60.27 -2.70 -28.51
N GLN A 138 59.26 -2.21 -27.79
CA GLN A 138 59.30 -0.88 -27.18
C GLN A 138 60.44 -0.74 -26.17
N GLU A 139 60.66 -1.75 -25.31
CA GLU A 139 61.78 -1.78 -24.37
C GLU A 139 63.14 -1.75 -25.08
N LYS A 140 63.28 -2.48 -26.20
CA LYS A 140 64.51 -2.46 -27.02
C LYS A 140 64.75 -1.13 -27.74
N GLU A 141 63.69 -0.40 -28.10
CA GLU A 141 63.83 0.94 -28.68
C GLU A 141 64.16 1.98 -27.62
N LEU A 142 63.56 1.88 -26.44
CA LEU A 142 63.88 2.75 -25.29
C LEU A 142 65.32 2.54 -24.79
N ALA A 143 65.82 1.30 -24.81
CA ALA A 143 67.20 0.98 -24.41
C ALA A 143 68.28 1.36 -25.45
N LYS A 144 67.88 1.87 -26.63
CA LYS A 144 68.81 2.37 -27.66
C LYS A 144 69.08 3.88 -27.55
N PHE A 145 68.35 4.58 -26.71
CA PHE A 145 68.61 5.97 -26.32
C PHE A 145 69.41 6.00 -25.01
#